data_AF-A0A7W0ZKU1-F1
#
_entry.id   AF-A0A7W0ZKU1-F1
#
_cell.length_a   1.000
_cell.length_b   1.000
_cell.length_c   1.000
_cell.angle_alpha   90.00
_cell.angle_beta   90.00
_cell.angle_gamma   90.00
#
_symmetry.space_group_name_H-M   'P 1'
#
loop_
_entity.id
_entity.type
_entity.pdbx_description
1 polymer ?
#
loop_
_entity_poly.entity_id
_entity_poly.type
_entity_poly.pdbx_seq_one_letter_code
_entity_poly.pdbx_strand_id
1 'polypeptide(L)'
;RSLFEHVLARVRPESDLFIFSNVAMDTLDYTSGKINRGSKAMLLGLGDAIRELPREFRGELTRDVKRAEVFCGGCLVVEGLPFAEDPQQAERLARQDVFAEWPLVVLHDDADVARTAADFLWATWTRFEPASDIYAADTTVRRHHLAYRAPIVIDARMKPSYPAELIVRPDIAELVDRRWREYFPGGEDWNERAGKKRTRLQPAVVGQ
;
A
#
# COMPACT_ATOMS: atom_id res chain seq x y z
N ARG A 1 10.00 -3.69 -8.07
CA ARG A 1 9.08 -4.39 -9.01
C ARG A 1 9.53 -5.83 -9.28
N SER A 2 10.70 -6.07 -9.89
CA SER A 2 11.17 -7.44 -10.21
C SER A 2 11.16 -8.43 -9.03
N LEU A 3 11.63 -8.04 -7.85
CA LEU A 3 11.55 -8.89 -6.65
C LEU A 3 10.11 -9.29 -6.30
N PHE A 4 9.16 -8.36 -6.45
CA PHE A 4 7.77 -8.60 -6.09
C PHE A 4 7.10 -9.53 -7.10
N GLU A 5 7.35 -9.35 -8.40
CA GLU A 5 6.94 -10.30 -9.44
C GLU A 5 7.53 -11.70 -9.19
N HIS A 6 8.81 -11.77 -8.81
CA HIS A 6 9.47 -13.04 -8.51
C HIS A 6 8.73 -13.81 -7.40
N VAL A 7 8.33 -13.11 -6.33
CA VAL A 7 7.57 -13.67 -5.21
C VAL A 7 6.15 -14.05 -5.65
N LEU A 8 5.43 -13.16 -6.33
CA LEU A 8 4.03 -13.37 -6.74
C LEU A 8 3.89 -14.51 -7.76
N ALA A 9 4.91 -14.80 -8.57
CA ALA A 9 4.90 -15.95 -9.48
C ALA A 9 5.00 -17.30 -8.75
N ARG A 10 5.39 -17.31 -7.47
CA ARG A 10 5.75 -18.53 -6.69
C ARG A 10 4.84 -18.78 -5.51
N VAL A 11 4.38 -17.72 -4.86
CA VAL A 11 3.65 -17.80 -3.59
C VAL A 11 2.35 -18.60 -3.69
N ARG A 12 2.08 -19.47 -2.74
CA ARG A 12 0.78 -20.11 -2.52
C ARG A 12 0.16 -19.51 -1.26
N PRO A 13 -0.77 -18.55 -1.33
CA PRO A 13 -1.31 -17.90 -0.13
C PRO A 13 -1.92 -18.89 0.87
N GLU A 14 -2.33 -20.08 0.43
CA GLU A 14 -2.85 -21.16 1.25
C GLU A 14 -1.81 -21.84 2.18
N SER A 15 -0.51 -21.61 1.96
CA SER A 15 0.59 -22.16 2.75
C SER A 15 1.71 -21.18 3.08
N ASP A 16 1.84 -20.12 2.29
CA ASP A 16 3.04 -19.28 2.24
C ASP A 16 2.81 -17.87 2.80
N LEU A 17 1.57 -17.55 3.18
CA LEU A 17 1.21 -16.31 3.88
C LEU A 17 0.98 -16.59 5.37
N PHE A 18 1.79 -15.97 6.22
CA PHE A 18 1.69 -16.06 7.66
C PHE A 18 1.39 -14.70 8.24
N ILE A 19 0.32 -14.60 9.03
CA ILE A 19 -0.05 -13.39 9.76
C ILE A 19 0.14 -13.65 11.26
N PHE A 20 0.98 -12.84 11.88
CA PHE A 20 1.28 -12.88 13.31
C PHE A 20 0.56 -11.72 13.98
N SER A 21 -0.63 -11.99 14.51
CA SER A 21 -1.41 -11.01 15.28
C SER A 21 -0.84 -10.85 16.69
N ASN A 22 -1.12 -9.71 17.32
CA ASN A 22 -0.77 -9.41 18.72
C ASN A 22 0.74 -9.39 19.01
N VAL A 23 1.52 -8.80 18.11
CA VAL A 23 2.97 -8.59 18.30
C VAL A 23 3.28 -7.12 18.62
N ALA A 24 4.49 -6.87 19.10
CA ALA A 24 4.99 -5.52 19.26
C ALA A 24 5.25 -4.86 17.90
N MET A 25 4.82 -3.61 17.75
CA MET A 25 5.12 -2.77 16.59
C MET A 25 6.18 -1.73 16.92
N ASP A 26 6.79 -1.19 15.87
CA ASP A 26 7.73 -0.08 15.99
C ASP A 26 7.03 1.17 16.53
N THR A 27 7.77 2.04 17.22
CA THR A 27 7.21 3.25 17.84
C THR A 27 6.68 4.28 16.84
N LEU A 28 7.11 4.21 15.58
CA LEU A 28 6.65 5.11 14.51
C LEU A 28 5.54 4.48 13.65
N ASP A 29 5.08 3.28 14.01
CA ASP A 29 3.99 2.60 13.33
C ASP A 29 2.65 2.92 14.01
N TYR A 30 1.76 3.60 13.29
CA TYR A 30 0.45 4.02 13.76
C TYR A 30 -0.70 3.17 13.18
N THR A 31 -0.38 2.13 12.41
CA THR A 31 -1.35 1.37 11.61
C THR A 31 -2.42 0.68 12.46
N SER A 32 -2.07 0.25 13.67
CA SER A 32 -2.97 -0.46 14.59
C SER A 32 -3.84 0.45 15.48
N GLY A 33 -3.57 1.76 15.47
CA GLY A 33 -4.18 2.73 16.40
C GLY A 33 -3.76 2.57 17.87
N LYS A 34 -2.79 1.70 18.20
CA LYS A 34 -2.29 1.48 19.56
C LYS A 34 -0.76 1.44 19.61
N ILE A 35 -0.18 2.21 20.53
CA ILE A 35 1.28 2.25 20.73
C ILE A 35 1.81 0.85 21.06
N ASN A 36 2.86 0.43 20.36
CA ASN A 36 3.59 -0.84 20.55
C ASN A 36 2.73 -2.12 20.42
N ARG A 37 1.59 -2.08 19.74
CA ARG A 37 0.75 -3.26 19.48
C ARG A 37 0.35 -3.31 18.02
N GLY A 38 0.26 -4.50 17.44
CA GLY A 38 -0.27 -4.71 16.10
C GLY A 38 0.06 -6.11 15.59
N SER A 39 0.40 -6.21 14.31
CA SER A 39 0.69 -7.48 13.66
C SER A 39 1.85 -7.38 12.67
N LYS A 40 2.33 -8.53 12.24
CA LYS A 40 3.31 -8.66 11.16
C LYS A 40 2.85 -9.74 10.21
N ALA A 41 3.27 -9.65 8.95
CA ALA A 41 3.06 -10.72 7.99
C ALA A 41 4.38 -11.14 7.34
N MET A 42 4.41 -12.41 6.92
CA MET A 42 5.49 -12.99 6.14
C MET A 42 4.88 -13.66 4.91
N LEU A 43 5.39 -13.30 3.73
CA LEU A 43 4.99 -13.88 2.45
C LEU A 43 6.17 -14.61 1.84
N LEU A 44 6.04 -15.92 1.62
CA LEU A 44 7.13 -16.76 1.10
C LEU A 44 6.95 -17.00 -0.41
N GLY A 45 7.91 -16.54 -1.20
CA GLY A 45 7.95 -16.76 -2.66
C GLY A 45 9.02 -17.77 -3.06
N LEU A 46 9.01 -18.97 -2.47
CA LEU A 46 10.07 -19.97 -2.62
C LEU A 46 9.76 -20.96 -3.76
N GLY A 47 10.81 -21.61 -4.29
CA GLY A 47 10.68 -22.67 -5.30
C GLY A 47 10.52 -22.17 -6.74
N ASP A 48 9.97 -23.05 -7.59
CA ASP A 48 9.73 -22.76 -9.00
C ASP A 48 8.48 -21.88 -9.19
N ALA A 49 8.44 -21.12 -10.29
CA ALA A 49 7.24 -20.36 -10.64
C ALA A 49 6.07 -21.33 -10.90
N ILE A 50 4.90 -21.00 -10.33
CA ILE A 50 3.70 -21.84 -10.39
C ILE A 50 2.56 -21.18 -11.17
N ARG A 51 2.77 -19.96 -11.67
CA ARG A 51 1.81 -19.21 -12.48
C ARG A 51 2.52 -18.18 -13.37
N GLU A 52 1.90 -17.89 -14.50
CA GLU A 52 2.17 -16.67 -15.25
C GLU A 52 1.40 -15.51 -14.62
N LEU A 53 1.99 -14.31 -14.64
CA LEU A 53 1.43 -13.16 -13.95
C LEU A 53 0.63 -12.28 -14.92
N PRO A 54 -0.60 -11.85 -14.57
CA PRO A 54 -1.32 -10.86 -15.36
C PRO A 54 -0.56 -9.52 -15.35
N ARG A 55 -0.50 -8.86 -16.51
CA ARG A 55 0.26 -7.60 -16.72
C ARG A 55 -0.60 -6.45 -17.23
N GLU A 56 -1.85 -6.73 -17.54
CA GLU A 56 -2.81 -5.76 -18.07
C GLU A 56 -4.16 -6.08 -17.44
N PHE A 57 -4.87 -5.03 -16.99
CA PHE A 57 -6.23 -5.16 -16.49
C PHE A 57 -7.22 -4.86 -17.63
N ARG A 58 -8.12 -5.79 -17.91
CA ARG A 58 -9.14 -5.68 -18.97
C ARG A 58 -10.57 -5.88 -18.46
N GLY A 59 -10.75 -5.97 -17.15
CA GLY A 59 -12.05 -6.16 -16.53
C GLY A 59 -12.88 -4.88 -16.52
N GLU A 60 -14.20 -5.01 -16.38
CA GLU A 60 -15.07 -3.87 -16.12
C GLU A 60 -15.03 -3.50 -14.64
N LEU A 61 -14.78 -2.23 -14.34
CA LEU A 61 -14.77 -1.75 -12.96
C LEU A 61 -16.17 -1.74 -12.37
N THR A 62 -16.29 -2.15 -11.12
CA THR A 62 -17.54 -2.00 -10.35
C THR A 62 -17.77 -0.53 -9.99
N ARG A 63 -19.02 -0.16 -9.67
CA ARG A 63 -19.39 1.24 -9.39
C ARG A 63 -18.65 1.87 -8.21
N ASP A 64 -18.17 1.06 -7.27
CA ASP A 64 -17.42 1.47 -6.10
C ASP A 64 -15.89 1.55 -6.35
N VAL A 65 -15.44 1.23 -7.56
CA VAL A 65 -14.04 1.33 -8.00
C VAL A 65 -13.89 2.40 -9.07
N LYS A 66 -13.04 3.40 -8.80
CA LYS A 66 -12.82 4.53 -9.73
C LYS A 66 -11.81 4.21 -10.82
N ARG A 67 -10.71 3.55 -10.45
CA ARG A 67 -9.56 3.26 -11.33
C ARG A 67 -8.89 1.95 -10.90
N ALA A 68 -8.22 1.30 -11.84
CA ALA A 68 -7.32 0.19 -11.57
C ALA A 68 -6.03 0.35 -12.39
N GLU A 69 -4.89 0.30 -11.72
CA GLU A 69 -3.56 0.53 -12.30
C GLU A 69 -2.63 -0.64 -11.96
N VAL A 70 -1.92 -1.14 -12.97
CA VAL A 70 -0.99 -2.27 -12.77
C VAL A 70 0.33 -1.73 -12.21
N PHE A 71 0.68 -2.13 -10.98
CA PHE A 71 1.98 -1.77 -10.40
C PHE A 71 3.12 -2.60 -11.01
N CYS A 72 2.91 -3.92 -11.08
CA CYS A 72 3.77 -4.89 -11.76
C CYS A 72 2.97 -6.15 -12.08
N GLY A 73 3.58 -7.13 -12.74
CA GLY A 73 2.96 -8.43 -12.98
C GLY A 73 2.37 -9.00 -11.68
N GLY A 74 1.09 -9.35 -11.71
CA GLY A 74 0.37 -9.96 -10.59
C GLY A 74 -0.02 -9.04 -9.44
N CYS A 75 0.27 -7.74 -9.51
CA CYS A 75 -0.11 -6.75 -8.51
C CYS A 75 -0.94 -5.62 -9.14
N LEU A 76 -2.22 -5.59 -8.83
CA LEU A 76 -3.15 -4.54 -9.24
C LEU A 76 -3.36 -3.54 -8.10
N VAL A 77 -3.29 -2.25 -8.39
CA VAL A 77 -3.71 -1.20 -7.46
C VAL A 77 -5.11 -0.75 -7.88
N VAL A 78 -6.03 -0.69 -6.92
CA VAL A 78 -7.42 -0.32 -7.13
C VAL A 78 -7.73 0.92 -6.32
N GLU A 79 -8.32 1.93 -6.96
CA GLU A 79 -8.81 3.13 -6.29
C GLU A 79 -10.26 2.94 -5.84
N GLY A 80 -10.47 2.91 -4.53
CA GLY A 80 -11.78 2.69 -3.92
C GLY A 80 -12.49 3.97 -3.47
N LEU A 81 -13.53 3.74 -2.67
CA LEU A 81 -14.13 4.80 -1.85
C LEU A 81 -13.21 5.10 -0.65
N PRO A 82 -13.24 6.31 -0.08
CA PRO A 82 -12.56 6.59 1.18
C PRO A 82 -12.92 5.55 2.25
N PHE A 83 -11.95 5.15 3.08
CA PHE A 83 -12.16 4.11 4.10
C PHE A 83 -13.39 4.38 4.98
N ALA A 84 -13.60 5.64 5.37
CA ALA A 84 -14.72 6.03 6.23
C ALA A 84 -16.10 5.83 5.60
N GLU A 85 -16.20 5.87 4.26
CA GLU A 85 -17.46 5.64 3.55
C GLU A 85 -17.77 4.14 3.46
N ASP A 86 -16.74 3.32 3.28
CA ASP A 86 -16.91 1.87 3.17
C ASP A 86 -15.72 1.08 3.72
N PRO A 87 -15.73 0.77 5.03
CA PRO A 87 -14.70 -0.04 5.67
C PRO A 87 -14.64 -1.49 5.17
N GLN A 88 -15.70 -2.01 4.55
CA GLN A 88 -15.80 -3.41 4.12
C GLN A 88 -15.43 -3.62 2.65
N GLN A 89 -15.07 -2.55 1.94
CA GLN A 89 -14.81 -2.61 0.51
C GLN A 89 -13.72 -3.63 0.15
N ALA A 90 -12.60 -3.67 0.88
CA ALA A 90 -11.51 -4.61 0.60
C ALA A 90 -11.94 -6.08 0.70
N GLU A 91 -12.76 -6.43 1.69
CA GLU A 91 -13.31 -7.79 1.81
C GLU A 91 -14.20 -8.14 0.61
N ARG A 92 -15.04 -7.21 0.17
CA ARG A 92 -15.91 -7.44 -1.00
C ARG A 92 -15.10 -7.57 -2.28
N LEU A 93 -14.09 -6.72 -2.49
CA LEU A 93 -13.19 -6.79 -3.65
C LEU A 93 -12.52 -8.16 -3.76
N ALA A 94 -12.12 -8.75 -2.64
CA ALA A 94 -11.50 -10.08 -2.62
C ALA A 94 -12.39 -11.18 -3.21
N ARG A 95 -13.71 -10.97 -3.24
CA ARG A 95 -14.71 -11.93 -3.73
C ARG A 95 -15.25 -11.60 -5.12
N GLN A 96 -14.75 -10.55 -5.78
CA GLN A 96 -15.21 -10.18 -7.12
C GLN A 96 -14.43 -10.92 -8.20
N ASP A 97 -15.16 -11.55 -9.12
CA ASP A 97 -14.58 -12.37 -10.20
C ASP A 97 -13.64 -11.58 -11.12
N VAL A 98 -13.89 -10.27 -11.28
CA VAL A 98 -13.05 -9.39 -12.12
C VAL A 98 -11.59 -9.30 -11.64
N PHE A 99 -11.33 -9.62 -10.36
CA PHE A 99 -10.00 -9.63 -9.77
C PHE A 99 -9.45 -11.04 -9.51
N ALA A 100 -10.21 -12.10 -9.86
CA ALA A 100 -9.88 -13.49 -9.48
C ALA A 100 -8.53 -13.98 -10.00
N GLU A 101 -8.08 -13.48 -11.17
CA GLU A 101 -6.80 -13.87 -11.78
C GLU A 101 -5.59 -13.15 -11.19
N TRP A 102 -5.80 -12.13 -10.35
CA TRP A 102 -4.72 -11.36 -9.75
C TRP A 102 -4.26 -11.99 -8.43
N PRO A 103 -2.98 -12.37 -8.28
CA PRO A 103 -2.47 -12.88 -7.00
C PRO A 103 -2.62 -11.86 -5.86
N LEU A 104 -2.41 -10.58 -6.17
CA LEU A 104 -2.48 -9.47 -5.22
C LEU A 104 -3.24 -8.28 -5.81
N VAL A 105 -4.17 -7.76 -5.02
CA VAL A 105 -4.82 -6.47 -5.23
C VAL A 105 -4.53 -5.58 -4.03
N VAL A 106 -4.23 -4.31 -4.27
CA VAL A 106 -4.02 -3.32 -3.20
C VAL A 106 -5.04 -2.21 -3.37
N LEU A 107 -5.90 -2.06 -2.38
CA LEU A 107 -6.90 -0.99 -2.33
C LEU A 107 -6.26 0.29 -1.77
N HIS A 108 -6.37 1.39 -2.52
CA HIS A 108 -5.83 2.70 -2.18
C HIS A 108 -6.87 3.81 -2.36
N ASP A 109 -6.60 4.97 -1.77
CA ASP A 109 -7.38 6.19 -1.99
C ASP A 109 -7.09 6.82 -3.36
N ASP A 110 -5.92 6.53 -3.96
CA ASP A 110 -5.48 7.02 -5.27
C ASP A 110 -4.64 5.93 -5.97
N ALA A 111 -5.06 5.48 -7.15
CA ALA A 111 -4.33 4.47 -7.91
C ALA A 111 -3.00 4.97 -8.52
N ASP A 112 -2.76 6.29 -8.56
CA ASP A 112 -1.52 6.86 -9.10
C ASP A 112 -0.27 6.45 -8.31
N VAL A 113 -0.42 5.96 -7.08
CA VAL A 113 0.69 5.35 -6.30
C VAL A 113 1.35 4.18 -7.04
N ALA A 114 0.66 3.53 -7.99
CA ALA A 114 1.23 2.47 -8.83
C ALA A 114 2.33 2.97 -9.79
N ARG A 115 2.41 4.28 -10.06
CA ARG A 115 3.31 4.84 -11.08
C ARG A 115 4.78 4.64 -10.77
N THR A 116 5.17 4.72 -9.49
CA THR A 116 6.57 4.55 -9.07
C THR A 116 6.70 3.49 -7.98
N ALA A 117 7.88 2.88 -7.89
CA ALA A 117 8.17 1.94 -6.80
C ALA A 117 8.20 2.64 -5.43
N ALA A 118 8.72 3.87 -5.37
CA ALA A 118 8.82 4.61 -4.11
C ALA A 118 7.44 4.93 -3.55
N ASP A 119 6.54 5.47 -4.37
CA ASP A 119 5.18 5.84 -3.94
C ASP A 119 4.38 4.60 -3.55
N PHE A 120 4.43 3.54 -4.35
CA PHE A 120 3.76 2.27 -4.03
C PHE A 120 4.26 1.69 -2.71
N LEU A 121 5.59 1.62 -2.50
CA LEU A 121 6.15 1.05 -1.29
C LEU A 121 5.79 1.90 -0.07
N TRP A 122 5.94 3.22 -0.16
CA TRP A 122 5.60 4.11 0.94
C TRP A 122 4.10 4.04 1.25
N ALA A 123 3.23 4.30 0.28
CA ALA A 123 1.80 4.36 0.52
C ALA A 123 1.24 3.00 0.95
N THR A 124 1.68 1.89 0.36
CA THR A 124 1.17 0.57 0.73
C THR A 124 1.67 0.17 2.12
N TRP A 125 2.98 0.04 2.31
CA TRP A 125 3.53 -0.61 3.51
C TRP A 125 3.55 0.28 4.78
N THR A 126 3.11 1.53 4.70
CA THR A 126 2.95 2.42 5.88
C THR A 126 1.49 2.65 6.28
N ARG A 127 0.53 2.14 5.49
CA ARG A 127 -0.91 2.40 5.69
C ARG A 127 -1.75 1.18 6.06
N PHE A 128 -1.15 0.00 6.18
CA PHE A 128 -1.89 -1.21 6.55
C PHE A 128 -1.29 -1.96 7.74
N GLU A 129 -2.17 -2.52 8.56
CA GLU A 129 -1.87 -3.44 9.63
C GLU A 129 -2.24 -4.87 9.16
N PRO A 130 -1.30 -5.82 9.07
CA PRO A 130 -1.55 -7.09 8.39
C PRO A 130 -2.73 -7.93 8.86
N ALA A 131 -3.05 -7.93 10.15
CA ALA A 131 -4.11 -8.75 10.72
C ALA A 131 -5.50 -8.13 10.57
N SER A 132 -5.60 -6.81 10.42
CA SER A 132 -6.87 -6.12 10.15
C SER A 132 -7.11 -5.85 8.68
N ASP A 133 -6.06 -5.69 7.88
CA ASP A 133 -6.16 -5.09 6.54
C ASP A 133 -5.82 -6.05 5.39
N ILE A 134 -5.53 -7.32 5.69
CA ILE A 134 -5.37 -8.37 4.67
C ILE A 134 -6.66 -9.20 4.57
N TYR A 135 -7.20 -9.27 3.36
CA TYR A 135 -8.38 -10.03 3.01
C TYR A 135 -8.05 -11.04 1.91
N ALA A 136 -8.91 -12.05 1.77
CA ALA A 136 -8.77 -13.11 0.78
C ALA A 136 -10.16 -13.48 0.24
N ALA A 137 -10.22 -14.07 -0.95
CA ALA A 137 -11.48 -14.56 -1.53
C ALA A 137 -12.18 -15.58 -0.62
N ASP A 138 -11.39 -16.33 0.14
CA ASP A 138 -11.82 -17.25 1.18
C ASP A 138 -10.69 -17.51 2.16
N THR A 139 -11.05 -17.84 3.40
CA THR A 139 -10.09 -18.18 4.46
C THR A 139 -10.59 -19.42 5.20
N THR A 140 -9.75 -20.45 5.25
CA THR A 140 -10.06 -21.70 5.96
C THR A 140 -9.00 -22.01 7.00
N VAL A 141 -9.39 -22.69 8.08
CA VAL A 141 -8.44 -23.15 9.09
C VAL A 141 -7.97 -24.56 8.71
N ARG A 142 -6.67 -24.72 8.45
CA ARG A 142 -6.03 -26.02 8.17
C ARG A 142 -5.02 -26.33 9.27
N ARG A 143 -5.41 -27.17 10.24
CA ARG A 143 -4.68 -27.36 11.51
C ARG A 143 -4.59 -26.00 12.24
N HIS A 144 -3.39 -25.55 12.62
CA HIS A 144 -3.16 -24.23 13.23
C HIS A 144 -2.67 -23.18 12.23
N HIS A 145 -3.08 -23.30 10.96
CA HIS A 145 -2.71 -22.36 9.90
C HIS A 145 -3.98 -21.81 9.22
N LEU A 146 -4.02 -20.51 8.98
CA LEU A 146 -5.02 -19.88 8.14
C LEU A 146 -4.58 -20.02 6.69
N ALA A 147 -5.35 -20.77 5.91
CA ALA A 147 -5.12 -20.97 4.49
C ALA A 147 -6.01 -20.00 3.70
N TYR A 148 -5.38 -19.10 2.95
CA TYR A 148 -6.04 -18.06 2.17
C TYR A 148 -6.18 -18.46 0.71
N ARG A 149 -7.33 -18.18 0.11
CA ARG A 149 -7.53 -18.31 -1.34
C ARG A 149 -7.37 -16.94 -2.01
N ALA A 150 -6.54 -16.89 -3.05
CA ALA A 150 -6.36 -15.69 -3.87
C ALA A 150 -7.68 -15.22 -4.53
N PRO A 151 -7.79 -13.92 -4.91
CA PRO A 151 -6.83 -12.84 -4.68
C PRO A 151 -6.62 -12.54 -3.20
N ILE A 152 -5.39 -12.15 -2.85
CA ILE A 152 -5.15 -11.45 -1.58
C ILE A 152 -5.40 -9.96 -1.84
N VAL A 153 -6.16 -9.33 -0.95
CA VAL A 153 -6.45 -7.89 -1.00
C VAL A 153 -5.83 -7.22 0.22
N ILE A 154 -5.02 -6.18 0.00
CA ILE A 154 -4.49 -5.33 1.08
C ILE A 154 -5.26 -4.01 1.06
N ASP A 155 -5.89 -3.64 2.18
CA ASP A 155 -6.47 -2.31 2.36
C ASP A 155 -5.41 -1.32 2.84
N ALA A 156 -4.88 -0.52 1.93
CA ALA A 156 -3.87 0.50 2.21
C ALA A 156 -4.44 1.93 2.18
N ARG A 157 -5.76 2.09 2.27
CA ARG A 157 -6.41 3.40 2.42
C ARG A 157 -6.03 4.05 3.75
N MET A 158 -6.17 5.37 3.83
CA MET A 158 -6.03 6.13 5.06
C MET A 158 -7.20 5.83 6.01
N LYS A 159 -6.91 5.35 7.23
CA LYS A 159 -7.93 5.10 8.25
C LYS A 159 -8.15 6.37 9.10
N PRO A 160 -9.37 6.64 9.61
CA PRO A 160 -9.65 7.82 10.44
C PRO A 160 -8.79 7.95 11.71
N SER A 161 -8.23 6.84 12.20
CA SER A 161 -7.33 6.81 13.36
C SER A 161 -5.91 7.28 13.08
N TYR A 162 -5.52 7.47 11.80
CA TYR A 162 -4.18 7.94 11.47
C TYR A 162 -3.95 9.35 12.02
N PRO A 163 -2.76 9.62 12.57
CA PRO A 163 -2.40 10.98 12.92
C PRO A 163 -2.43 11.87 11.68
N ALA A 164 -2.82 13.14 11.88
CA ALA A 164 -2.73 14.13 10.82
C ALA A 164 -1.30 14.25 10.30
N GLU A 165 -1.15 14.53 9.01
CA GLU A 165 0.16 14.72 8.39
C GLU A 165 0.92 15.85 9.10
N LEU A 166 2.20 15.59 9.36
CA LEU A 166 3.11 16.60 9.93
C LEU A 166 3.53 17.57 8.82
N ILE A 167 2.86 18.73 8.79
CA ILE A 167 3.18 19.78 7.82
C ILE A 167 4.28 20.68 8.40
N VAL A 168 5.38 20.82 7.65
CA VAL A 168 6.46 21.75 8.01
C VAL A 168 5.95 23.18 7.89
N ARG A 169 6.24 24.02 8.89
CA ARG A 169 5.92 25.44 8.83
C ARG A 169 6.66 26.13 7.67
N PRO A 170 5.98 26.92 6.82
CA PRO A 170 6.61 27.55 5.66
C PRO A 170 7.84 28.42 5.99
N ASP A 171 7.77 29.19 7.08
CA ASP A 171 8.86 30.06 7.53
C ASP A 171 10.11 29.26 7.95
N ILE A 172 9.92 28.07 8.51
CA ILE A 172 11.01 27.17 8.88
C ILE A 172 11.61 26.49 7.64
N ALA A 173 10.78 26.06 6.68
CA ALA A 173 11.27 25.51 5.42
C ALA A 173 12.14 26.53 4.67
N GLU A 174 11.66 27.78 4.55
CA GLU A 174 12.42 28.87 3.92
C GLU A 174 13.73 29.19 4.66
N LEU A 175 13.72 29.16 5.99
CA LEU A 175 14.92 29.37 6.79
C LEU A 175 15.97 28.29 6.53
N VAL A 176 15.56 27.01 6.48
CA VAL A 176 16.45 25.89 6.20
C VAL A 176 17.01 26.00 4.78
N ASP A 177 16.15 26.25 3.78
CA ASP A 177 16.57 26.42 2.39
C ASP A 177 17.60 27.55 2.25
N ARG A 178 17.36 28.69 2.90
CA ARG A 178 18.28 29.84 2.86
C ARG A 178 19.64 29.52 3.47
N ARG A 179 19.65 28.84 4.62
CA ARG A 179 20.89 28.59 5.39
C ARG A 179 21.60 27.29 4.99
N TRP A 180 21.00 26.48 4.12
CA TRP A 180 21.56 25.17 3.72
C TRP A 180 23.03 25.28 3.27
N ARG A 181 23.34 26.28 2.45
CA ARG A 181 24.70 26.52 1.93
C ARG A 181 25.69 27.03 2.98
N GLU A 182 25.22 27.63 4.07
CA GLU A 182 26.08 28.05 5.20
C GLU A 182 26.62 26.82 5.94
N TYR A 183 25.77 25.80 6.13
CA TYR A 183 26.13 24.57 6.84
C TYR A 183 26.79 23.53 5.92
N PHE A 184 26.45 23.54 4.63
CA PHE A 184 26.95 22.60 3.63
C PHE A 184 27.56 23.34 2.42
N PRO A 185 28.72 24.01 2.60
CA PRO A 185 29.35 24.85 1.56
C PRO A 185 29.83 24.09 0.32
N GLY A 186 29.91 22.75 0.38
CA GLY A 186 30.23 21.87 -0.75
C GLY A 186 29.09 21.68 -1.76
N GLY A 187 27.91 22.28 -1.53
CA GLY A 187 26.87 22.40 -2.56
C GLY A 187 26.21 21.10 -2.99
N GLU A 188 25.92 20.18 -2.07
CA GLU A 188 24.95 19.13 -2.38
C GLU A 188 23.54 19.74 -2.26
N ASP A 189 23.03 20.22 -3.40
CA ASP A 189 21.63 20.66 -3.52
C ASP A 189 20.73 19.41 -3.50
N TRP A 190 20.14 19.14 -2.34
CA TRP A 190 19.29 17.97 -2.11
C TRP A 190 18.11 17.89 -3.10
N ASN A 191 17.64 19.04 -3.59
CA ASN A 191 16.54 19.12 -4.55
C ASN A 191 16.93 18.58 -5.94
N GLU A 192 18.20 18.64 -6.33
CA GLU A 192 18.66 18.10 -7.63
C GLU A 192 18.79 16.57 -7.60
N ARG A 193 19.18 15.97 -6.46
CA ARG A 193 19.26 14.51 -6.31
C ARG A 193 17.91 13.82 -6.13
N ALA A 194 16.93 14.49 -5.53
CA ALA A 194 15.64 13.88 -5.17
C ALA A 194 14.61 13.81 -6.31
N GLY A 195 14.91 14.30 -7.51
CA GLY A 195 14.01 14.21 -8.68
C GLY A 195 12.64 14.88 -8.50
N LYS A 196 12.44 15.69 -7.43
CA LYS A 196 11.20 16.41 -7.20
C LYS A 196 11.16 17.62 -8.12
N LYS A 197 10.47 17.49 -9.27
CA LYS A 197 9.92 18.64 -9.98
C LYS A 197 9.16 19.48 -8.95
N ARG A 198 9.44 20.79 -8.90
CA ARG A 198 8.71 21.77 -8.09
C ARG A 198 7.20 21.62 -8.32
N THR A 199 6.52 20.86 -7.48
CA THR A 199 5.06 20.89 -7.44
C THR A 199 4.69 22.18 -6.74
N ARG A 200 4.27 23.19 -7.52
CA ARG A 200 3.49 24.30 -6.97
C ARG A 200 2.30 23.67 -6.26
N LEU A 201 2.32 23.67 -4.93
CA LEU A 201 1.10 23.49 -4.15
C LEU A 201 0.17 24.64 -4.57
N GLN A 202 -0.83 24.31 -5.39
CA GLN A 202 -1.97 25.21 -5.55
C GLN A 202 -2.71 25.20 -4.20
N PRO A 203 -2.96 26.36 -3.58
CA PRO A 203 -3.77 26.41 -2.38
C PRO A 203 -5.19 25.96 -2.76
N ALA A 204 -5.66 24.88 -2.14
CA ALA A 204 -7.07 24.54 -2.14
C ALA A 204 -7.82 25.69 -1.46
N VAL A 205 -8.67 26.36 -2.23
CA VAL A 205 -9.60 27.36 -1.73
C VAL A 205 -10.59 26.64 -0.82
N VAL A 206 -10.57 26.99 0.47
CA VAL A 206 -11.61 26.61 1.42
C VAL A 206 -12.85 27.43 1.08
N GLY A 207 -13.86 26.77 0.51
CA GLY A 207 -15.19 27.33 0.33
C GLY A 207 -15.88 27.53 1.67
N GLN A 208 -16.57 28.66 1.79
CA GLN A 208 -17.45 29.03 2.91
C GLN A 208 -18.62 28.06 3.07
#